data_AF-A0A2E2VR77-F1
#
_entry.id   AF-A0A2E2VR77-F1
#
_cell.length_a   1.000
_cell.length_b   1.000
_cell.length_c   1.000
_cell.angle_alpha   90.00
_cell.angle_beta   90.00
_cell.angle_gamma   90.00
#
_symmetry.space_group_name_H-M   'P 1'
#
loop_
_entity.id
_entity.type
_entity.pdbx_description
1 polymer ?
#
loop_
_entity_poly.entity_id
_entity_poly.type
_entity_poly.pdbx_seq_one_letter_code
_entity_poly.pdbx_strand_id
1 'polypeptide(L)'
;MHSFRRLQQSLGEALELIEQLPELSGSAGDRTNRNRIGVERQFNKAKPLLEQCSAVCKDYDADKPKLRTIHHLACSGGTLIAKCLSALPNVYLLSEVHPFTQLHLGGEGAKPRFSPSDISTLAKFAGIPGQVELAKKLFQKSIRETYEHVSSYGGDLILREHSHSDFCVGGESQERSVLCSLLCEDYELLPLVTVRDPVDAYLSLVNNGWKHFEPFTFDEYCKRVLKFLDAFDGVSIFKYEDFVAEPIVEMQKYCDVLELPFDERFEDVFNAFTVTGDSGRGGEDIESKSRRPHSGEFDKEVLESESYRAIVEILNY
;
A
#
# COMPACT_ATOMS: atom_id res chain seq x y z
N MET A 1 18.01 -5.16 -2.24
CA MET A 1 19.43 -5.23 -1.79
C MET A 1 20.13 -6.59 -1.97
N HIS A 2 19.47 -7.73 -1.75
CA HIS A 2 20.12 -9.05 -1.94
C HIS A 2 20.64 -9.25 -3.38
N SER A 3 19.92 -8.70 -4.36
CA SER A 3 20.28 -8.68 -5.79
C SER A 3 21.55 -7.87 -6.09
N PHE A 4 21.76 -6.72 -5.44
CA PHE A 4 22.98 -5.93 -5.64
C PHE A 4 24.21 -6.57 -4.97
N ARG A 5 24.07 -7.13 -3.76
CA ARG A 5 25.15 -7.91 -3.15
C ARG A 5 25.48 -9.16 -3.97
N ARG A 6 24.47 -9.81 -4.56
CA ARG A 6 24.68 -10.90 -5.53
C ARG A 6 25.37 -10.41 -6.79
N LEU A 7 24.97 -9.27 -7.35
CA LEU A 7 25.61 -8.69 -8.53
C LEU A 7 27.08 -8.34 -8.23
N GLN A 8 27.35 -7.73 -7.07
CA GLN A 8 28.68 -7.38 -6.61
C GLN A 8 29.53 -8.64 -6.37
N GLN A 9 28.94 -9.68 -5.79
CA GLN A 9 29.59 -10.97 -5.59
C GLN A 9 29.87 -11.67 -6.93
N SER A 10 28.89 -11.74 -7.83
CA SER A 10 29.06 -12.33 -9.17
C SER A 10 30.05 -11.54 -10.04
N LEU A 11 30.11 -10.22 -9.90
CA LEU A 11 31.16 -9.41 -10.53
C LEU A 11 32.53 -9.70 -9.90
N GLY A 12 32.60 -9.84 -8.58
CA GLY A 12 33.83 -10.20 -7.86
C GLY A 12 34.35 -11.59 -8.28
N GLU A 13 33.46 -12.57 -8.35
CA GLU A 13 33.78 -13.94 -8.80
C GLU A 13 34.19 -13.95 -10.29
N ALA A 14 33.53 -13.15 -11.14
CA ALA A 14 33.93 -12.98 -12.53
C ALA A 14 35.30 -12.29 -12.68
N LEU A 15 35.65 -11.35 -11.78
CA LEU A 15 36.95 -10.70 -11.73
C LEU A 15 38.06 -11.68 -11.34
N GLU A 16 37.84 -12.50 -10.31
CA GLU A 16 38.81 -13.54 -9.89
C GLU A 16 39.04 -14.58 -11.01
N LEU A 17 37.98 -14.98 -11.72
CA LEU A 17 38.07 -15.90 -12.87
C LEU A 17 38.91 -15.34 -14.03
N ILE A 18 38.84 -14.03 -14.29
CA ILE A 18 39.60 -13.38 -15.36
C ILE A 18 41.08 -13.22 -14.96
N GLU A 19 41.36 -12.89 -13.69
CA GLU A 19 42.73 -12.79 -13.16
C GLU A 19 43.45 -14.15 -13.08
N GLN A 20 42.70 -15.25 -12.99
CA GLN A 20 43.23 -16.62 -12.95
C GLN A 20 43.47 -17.26 -14.34
N LEU A 21 43.16 -16.57 -15.44
CA LEU A 21 43.45 -17.08 -16.79
C LEU A 21 44.98 -17.08 -17.03
N PRO A 22 45.61 -18.25 -17.27
CA PRO A 22 47.05 -18.31 -17.51
C PRO A 22 47.41 -17.51 -18.75
N GLU A 23 48.56 -16.84 -18.73
CA GLU A 23 49.15 -16.24 -19.91
C GLU A 23 49.25 -17.28 -21.02
N LEU A 24 48.38 -17.17 -22.04
CA LEU A 24 48.57 -17.85 -23.32
C LEU A 24 49.76 -17.17 -24.01
N SER A 25 50.96 -17.53 -23.56
CA SER A 25 52.22 -17.25 -24.23
C SER A 25 52.27 -18.08 -25.52
N GLY A 26 52.22 -17.42 -26.68
CA GLY A 26 52.60 -18.07 -27.94
C GLY A 26 51.96 -17.53 -29.20
N SER A 27 52.61 -16.52 -29.80
CA SER A 27 52.58 -16.15 -31.22
C SER A 27 51.23 -15.85 -31.90
N ALA A 28 50.90 -14.57 -32.06
CA ALA A 28 50.63 -13.93 -33.35
C ALA A 28 50.18 -12.46 -33.15
N GLY A 29 51.04 -11.52 -33.60
CA GLY A 29 50.66 -10.21 -34.15
C GLY A 29 49.78 -9.26 -33.33
N ASP A 30 50.42 -8.36 -32.58
CA ASP A 30 50.19 -6.90 -32.45
C ASP A 30 48.77 -6.27 -32.43
N ARG A 31 47.70 -7.05 -32.19
CA ARG A 31 46.32 -6.54 -32.02
C ARG A 31 45.71 -6.85 -30.64
N THR A 32 46.24 -7.84 -29.92
CA THR A 32 45.73 -8.28 -28.61
C THR A 32 46.16 -7.37 -27.46
N ASN A 33 47.30 -6.67 -27.57
CA ASN A 33 47.84 -5.86 -26.48
C ASN A 33 47.13 -4.50 -26.32
N ARG A 34 46.60 -3.90 -27.41
CA ARG A 34 45.80 -2.66 -27.34
C ARG A 34 44.41 -2.88 -26.73
N ASN A 35 43.79 -4.04 -26.99
CA ASN A 35 42.51 -4.40 -26.37
C ASN A 35 42.67 -4.71 -24.88
N ARG A 36 43.75 -5.38 -24.44
CA ARG A 36 44.02 -5.63 -23.01
C ARG A 36 44.21 -4.33 -22.21
N ILE A 37 45.01 -3.39 -22.72
CA ILE A 37 45.24 -2.10 -22.04
C ILE A 37 43.95 -1.25 -22.05
N GLY A 38 43.12 -1.35 -23.09
CA GLY A 38 41.81 -0.69 -23.15
C GLY A 38 40.81 -1.26 -22.14
N VAL A 39 40.78 -2.58 -22.00
CA VAL A 39 39.98 -3.31 -21.01
C VAL A 39 40.49 -3.01 -19.59
N GLU A 40 41.77 -3.19 -19.26
CA GLU A 40 42.31 -2.81 -17.94
C GLU A 40 42.08 -1.34 -17.57
N ARG A 41 42.17 -0.40 -18.53
CA ARG A 41 41.86 1.03 -18.29
C ARG A 41 40.37 1.31 -18.11
N GLN A 42 39.47 0.61 -18.81
CA GLN A 42 38.03 0.70 -18.56
C GLN A 42 37.66 0.08 -17.21
N PHE A 43 38.32 -1.01 -16.81
CA PHE A 43 38.06 -1.72 -15.56
C PHE A 43 38.63 -1.00 -14.33
N ASN A 44 39.80 -0.36 -14.43
CA ASN A 44 40.32 0.53 -13.38
C ASN A 44 39.48 1.80 -13.20
N LYS A 45 38.68 2.20 -14.20
CA LYS A 45 37.66 3.25 -14.04
C LYS A 45 36.35 2.72 -13.42
N ALA A 46 36.07 1.42 -13.53
CA ALA A 46 34.88 0.79 -12.96
C ALA A 46 35.00 0.49 -11.45
N LYS A 47 36.21 0.20 -10.94
CA LYS A 47 36.45 0.04 -9.49
C LYS A 47 36.04 1.28 -8.67
N PRO A 48 36.44 2.51 -9.05
CA PRO A 48 35.95 3.74 -8.42
C PRO A 48 34.43 3.87 -8.46
N LEU A 49 33.79 3.45 -9.56
CA LEU A 49 32.33 3.52 -9.70
C LEU A 49 31.61 2.53 -8.78
N LEU A 50 32.12 1.30 -8.65
CA LEU A 50 31.58 0.29 -7.73
C LEU A 50 31.75 0.71 -6.26
N GLU A 51 32.89 1.29 -5.91
CA GLU A 51 33.12 1.86 -4.58
C GLU A 51 32.23 3.07 -4.31
N GLN A 52 32.03 3.95 -5.29
CA GLN A 52 31.07 5.05 -5.21
C GLN A 52 29.64 4.56 -5.04
N CYS A 53 29.21 3.56 -5.81
CA CYS A 53 27.90 2.92 -5.64
C CYS A 53 27.78 2.29 -4.25
N SER A 54 28.82 1.61 -3.75
CA SER A 54 28.80 1.02 -2.41
C SER A 54 28.77 2.07 -1.30
N ALA A 55 29.43 3.22 -1.47
CA ALA A 55 29.38 4.33 -0.53
C ALA A 55 27.98 4.98 -0.52
N VAL A 56 27.40 5.24 -1.69
CA VAL A 56 26.02 5.73 -1.82
C VAL A 56 25.03 4.74 -1.17
N CYS A 57 25.22 3.43 -1.33
CA CYS A 57 24.39 2.44 -0.65
C CYS A 57 24.55 2.43 0.88
N LYS A 58 25.74 2.70 1.41
CA LYS A 58 25.98 2.76 2.87
C LYS A 58 25.35 3.98 3.51
N ASP A 59 25.35 5.12 2.82
CA ASP A 59 24.65 6.32 3.29
C ASP A 59 23.12 6.10 3.24
N TYR A 60 22.63 5.29 2.29
CA TYR A 60 21.23 4.89 2.18
C TYR A 60 20.77 3.91 3.30
N ASP A 61 21.68 3.13 3.88
CA ASP A 61 21.38 2.17 4.96
C ASP A 61 21.13 2.85 6.32
N ALA A 62 21.39 4.16 6.44
CA ALA A 62 21.18 4.93 7.68
C ALA A 62 19.72 5.32 7.91
N ASP A 63 18.92 5.43 6.84
CA ASP A 63 17.52 5.85 6.90
C ASP A 63 16.56 4.66 6.97
N LYS A 64 15.38 4.89 7.54
CA LYS A 64 14.34 3.85 7.58
C LYS A 64 13.89 3.52 6.16
N PRO A 65 13.62 2.24 5.84
CA PRO A 65 13.00 1.88 4.57
C PRO A 65 11.65 2.59 4.40
N LYS A 66 11.41 3.13 3.21
CA LYS A 66 10.11 3.74 2.88
C LYS A 66 9.06 2.67 2.64
N LEU A 67 7.88 2.84 3.25
CA LEU A 67 6.73 1.96 3.08
C LEU A 67 5.47 2.78 2.78
N ARG A 68 4.80 2.40 1.69
CA ARG A 68 3.62 3.11 1.17
C ARG A 68 2.37 2.53 1.79
N THR A 69 1.49 3.40 2.27
CA THR A 69 0.23 2.99 2.88
C THR A 69 -0.92 3.78 2.29
N ILE A 70 -2.02 3.12 1.96
CA ILE A 70 -3.23 3.79 1.50
C ILE A 70 -4.37 3.58 2.51
N HIS A 71 -5.09 4.65 2.77
CA HIS A 71 -6.07 4.74 3.84
C HIS A 71 -7.37 5.29 3.31
N HIS A 72 -8.45 4.54 3.53
CA HIS A 72 -9.78 4.93 3.12
C HIS A 72 -10.83 4.16 3.93
N LEU A 73 -11.98 4.79 4.14
CA LEU A 73 -13.13 4.11 4.76
C LEU A 73 -13.85 3.22 3.75
N ALA A 74 -14.65 2.26 4.23
CA ALA A 74 -15.45 1.43 3.33
C ALA A 74 -16.40 2.29 2.47
N CYS A 75 -16.68 1.82 1.25
CA CYS A 75 -17.54 2.48 0.26
C CYS A 75 -17.04 3.84 -0.31
N SER A 76 -15.78 4.19 -0.07
CA SER A 76 -15.14 5.43 -0.58
C SER A 76 -14.47 5.30 -1.96
N GLY A 77 -14.58 4.14 -2.62
CA GLY A 77 -13.92 3.91 -3.92
C GLY A 77 -12.52 3.31 -3.85
N GLY A 78 -12.03 3.00 -2.65
CA GLY A 78 -10.70 2.44 -2.43
C GLY A 78 -10.35 1.15 -3.18
N THR A 79 -11.34 0.32 -3.54
CA THR A 79 -11.12 -0.84 -4.43
C THR A 79 -10.64 -0.41 -5.82
N LEU A 80 -11.22 0.65 -6.40
CA LEU A 80 -10.78 1.15 -7.71
C LEU A 80 -9.36 1.68 -7.61
N ILE A 81 -9.12 2.58 -6.66
CA ILE A 81 -7.83 3.24 -6.48
C ILE A 81 -6.74 2.18 -6.25
N ALA A 82 -7.02 1.14 -5.46
CA ALA A 82 -6.10 0.03 -5.25
C ALA A 82 -5.82 -0.78 -6.53
N LYS A 83 -6.82 -0.99 -7.41
CA LYS A 83 -6.60 -1.64 -8.71
C LYS A 83 -5.72 -0.77 -9.62
N CYS A 84 -5.97 0.53 -9.69
CA CYS A 84 -5.16 1.48 -10.46
C CYS A 84 -3.70 1.55 -9.96
N LEU A 85 -3.49 1.58 -8.64
CA LEU A 85 -2.15 1.51 -8.05
C LEU A 85 -1.46 0.17 -8.35
N SER A 86 -2.19 -0.94 -8.30
CA SER A 86 -1.65 -2.27 -8.62
C SER A 86 -1.27 -2.41 -10.09
N ALA A 87 -1.89 -1.62 -10.97
CA ALA A 87 -1.58 -1.58 -12.40
C ALA A 87 -0.30 -0.83 -12.75
N LEU A 88 0.30 -0.11 -11.80
CA LEU A 88 1.58 0.56 -12.03
C LEU A 88 2.73 -0.44 -12.16
N PRO A 89 3.77 -0.12 -12.95
CA PRO A 89 4.92 -0.99 -13.14
C PRO A 89 5.66 -1.28 -11.82
N ASN A 90 5.94 -2.55 -11.57
CA ASN A 90 6.68 -3.03 -10.38
C ASN A 90 6.05 -2.64 -9.03
N VAL A 91 4.75 -2.34 -9.00
CA VAL A 91 4.01 -2.06 -7.77
C VAL A 91 3.25 -3.30 -7.32
N TYR A 92 3.36 -3.62 -6.02
CA TYR A 92 2.71 -4.75 -5.40
C TYR A 92 1.87 -4.29 -4.22
N LEU A 93 0.61 -4.68 -4.18
CA LEU A 93 -0.34 -4.21 -3.17
C LEU A 93 -0.85 -5.39 -2.31
N LEU A 94 -0.65 -5.26 -1.00
CA LEU A 94 -1.38 -6.08 -0.03
C LEU A 94 -2.67 -5.38 0.36
N SER A 95 -3.80 -6.00 0.05
CA SER A 95 -5.11 -5.37 0.16
C SER A 95 -5.82 -5.69 1.48
N GLU A 96 -6.40 -4.66 2.11
CA GLU A 96 -7.21 -4.74 3.34
C GLU A 96 -6.46 -5.38 4.51
N VAL A 97 -5.20 -4.96 4.71
CA VAL A 97 -4.39 -5.45 5.82
C VAL A 97 -4.87 -4.82 7.13
N HIS A 98 -4.98 -5.64 8.17
CA HIS A 98 -5.21 -5.18 9.54
C HIS A 98 -4.88 -6.30 10.55
N PRO A 99 -4.10 -6.05 11.60
CA PRO A 99 -3.60 -7.11 12.49
C PRO A 99 -4.67 -7.69 13.42
N PHE A 100 -5.73 -6.93 13.73
CA PHE A 100 -6.69 -7.28 14.78
C PHE A 100 -8.14 -7.41 14.31
N THR A 101 -8.42 -7.18 13.02
CA THR A 101 -9.82 -7.18 12.56
C THR A 101 -10.33 -8.60 12.52
N GLN A 102 -11.62 -8.75 12.75
CA GLN A 102 -12.29 -10.05 12.80
C GLN A 102 -13.48 -10.13 11.86
N LEU A 103 -13.68 -9.09 11.03
CA LEU A 103 -14.80 -9.02 10.10
C LEU A 103 -14.80 -10.20 9.11
N HIS A 104 -13.62 -10.70 8.74
CA HIS A 104 -13.49 -11.87 7.85
C HIS A 104 -13.96 -13.19 8.48
N LEU A 105 -14.19 -13.23 9.80
CA LEU A 105 -14.62 -14.43 10.52
C LEU A 105 -16.15 -14.61 10.51
N GLY A 106 -16.92 -13.66 9.99
CA GLY A 106 -18.36 -13.82 9.76
C GLY A 106 -19.28 -13.62 10.99
N GLY A 107 -18.76 -13.06 12.08
CA GLY A 107 -19.54 -12.77 13.31
C GLY A 107 -19.74 -13.96 14.24
N GLU A 108 -20.55 -13.78 15.28
CA GLU A 108 -20.84 -14.83 16.26
C GLU A 108 -21.59 -16.01 15.60
N GLY A 109 -21.08 -17.23 15.81
CA GLY A 109 -21.68 -18.46 15.28
C GLY A 109 -21.28 -18.82 13.85
N ALA A 110 -20.51 -17.99 13.16
CA ALA A 110 -19.96 -18.34 11.85
C ALA A 110 -18.96 -19.50 11.95
N LYS A 111 -19.04 -20.42 10.98
CA LYS A 111 -18.09 -21.54 10.92
C LYS A 111 -16.71 -21.01 10.50
N PRO A 112 -15.63 -21.51 11.11
CA PRO A 112 -14.27 -21.20 10.68
C PRO A 112 -14.10 -21.44 9.18
N ARG A 113 -13.63 -20.42 8.45
CA ARG A 113 -13.22 -20.57 7.05
C ARG A 113 -11.92 -21.37 7.01
N PHE A 114 -11.81 -22.29 6.06
CA PHE A 114 -10.57 -23.04 5.86
C PHE A 114 -9.48 -22.14 5.27
N SER A 115 -8.52 -21.73 6.10
CA SER A 115 -7.39 -20.85 5.76
C SER A 115 -6.08 -21.42 6.34
N PRO A 116 -5.54 -22.50 5.75
CA PRO A 116 -4.46 -23.29 6.36
C PRO A 116 -3.12 -22.54 6.51
N SER A 117 -2.92 -21.43 5.79
CA SER A 117 -1.73 -20.58 5.87
C SER A 117 -1.91 -19.34 6.76
N ASP A 118 -3.13 -19.05 7.22
CA ASP A 118 -3.39 -17.94 8.13
C ASP A 118 -3.15 -18.38 9.57
N ILE A 119 -1.88 -18.36 9.96
CA ILE A 119 -1.42 -18.79 11.30
C ILE A 119 -2.07 -17.96 12.40
N SER A 120 -2.37 -16.68 12.15
CA SER A 120 -3.03 -15.81 13.13
C SER A 120 -4.45 -16.29 13.43
N THR A 121 -5.26 -16.53 12.38
CA THR A 121 -6.61 -17.06 12.52
C THR A 121 -6.62 -18.48 13.12
N LEU A 122 -5.69 -19.34 12.70
CA LEU A 122 -5.56 -20.69 13.26
C LEU A 122 -5.17 -20.67 14.74
N ALA A 123 -4.23 -19.82 15.14
CA ALA A 123 -3.84 -19.67 16.53
C ALA A 123 -5.05 -19.26 17.39
N LYS A 124 -5.87 -18.33 16.90
CA LYS A 124 -7.11 -17.91 17.58
C LYS A 124 -8.08 -19.08 17.76
N PHE A 125 -8.38 -19.83 16.70
CA PHE A 125 -9.30 -20.97 16.80
C PHE A 125 -8.75 -22.10 17.67
N ALA A 126 -7.43 -22.27 17.74
CA ALA A 126 -6.78 -23.21 18.63
C ALA A 126 -6.74 -22.74 20.10
N GLY A 127 -7.14 -21.49 20.39
CA GLY A 127 -7.15 -20.94 21.75
C GLY A 127 -5.75 -20.70 22.33
N ILE A 128 -4.74 -20.41 21.49
CA ILE A 128 -3.38 -20.12 21.98
C ILE A 128 -3.42 -18.88 22.92
N PRO A 129 -2.75 -18.86 24.08
CA PRO A 129 -2.73 -17.68 24.95
C PRO A 129 -2.04 -16.47 24.29
N GLY A 130 -2.43 -15.25 24.68
CA GLY A 130 -1.76 -14.02 24.23
C GLY A 130 -1.99 -13.66 22.76
N GLN A 131 -3.17 -13.97 22.21
CA GLN A 131 -3.50 -13.82 20.79
C GLN A 131 -3.21 -12.45 20.20
N VAL A 132 -3.55 -11.36 20.90
CA VAL A 132 -3.37 -10.00 20.39
C VAL A 132 -1.88 -9.70 20.15
N GLU A 133 -1.03 -10.01 21.15
CA GLU A 133 0.41 -9.83 21.04
C GLU A 133 1.04 -10.75 20.00
N LEU A 134 0.55 -11.99 19.89
CA LEU A 134 1.00 -12.92 18.87
C LEU A 134 0.63 -12.44 17.46
N ALA A 135 -0.63 -12.03 17.25
CA ALA A 135 -1.12 -11.51 15.98
C ALA A 135 -0.34 -10.27 15.54
N LYS A 136 -0.07 -9.33 16.47
CA LYS A 136 0.79 -8.16 16.23
C LYS A 136 2.17 -8.57 15.72
N LYS A 137 2.85 -9.48 16.43
CA LYS A 137 4.20 -9.95 16.06
C LYS A 137 4.22 -10.67 14.73
N LEU A 138 3.25 -11.55 14.47
CA LEU A 138 3.12 -12.27 13.21
C LEU A 138 2.90 -11.28 12.06
N PHE A 139 1.99 -10.32 12.24
CA PHE A 139 1.70 -9.29 11.25
C PHE A 139 2.95 -8.47 10.89
N GLN A 140 3.65 -7.90 11.89
CA GLN A 140 4.87 -7.11 11.66
C GLN A 140 5.96 -7.92 10.94
N LYS A 141 6.16 -9.18 11.33
CA LYS A 141 7.12 -10.07 10.65
C LYS A 141 6.70 -10.36 9.22
N SER A 142 5.43 -10.68 8.96
CA SER A 142 4.93 -10.94 7.62
C SER A 142 5.07 -9.72 6.70
N ILE A 143 4.81 -8.50 7.20
CA ILE A 143 5.05 -7.27 6.44
C ILE A 143 6.54 -7.11 6.11
N ARG A 144 7.43 -7.30 7.10
CA ARG A 144 8.88 -7.20 6.88
C ARG A 144 9.39 -8.18 5.83
N GLU A 145 9.05 -9.46 5.96
CA GLU A 145 9.47 -10.48 5.00
C GLU A 145 8.93 -10.20 3.59
N THR A 146 7.67 -9.74 3.49
CA THR A 146 7.07 -9.39 2.20
C THR A 146 7.73 -8.16 1.58
N TYR A 147 8.00 -7.14 2.40
CA TYR A 147 8.70 -5.94 1.97
C TYR A 147 10.09 -6.26 1.44
N GLU A 148 10.89 -7.00 2.21
CA GLU A 148 12.25 -7.41 1.81
C GLU A 148 12.23 -8.26 0.54
N HIS A 149 11.24 -9.14 0.39
CA HIS A 149 11.05 -9.93 -0.81
C HIS A 149 10.76 -9.04 -2.02
N VAL A 150 9.74 -8.18 -1.96
CA VAL A 150 9.37 -7.26 -3.05
C VAL A 150 10.53 -6.34 -3.41
N SER A 151 11.19 -5.76 -2.41
CA SER A 151 12.39 -4.92 -2.59
C SER A 151 13.56 -5.68 -3.23
N SER A 152 13.69 -6.98 -2.97
CA SER A 152 14.75 -7.79 -3.60
C SER A 152 14.56 -7.96 -5.13
N TYR A 153 13.33 -7.84 -5.62
CA TYR A 153 12.98 -7.81 -7.04
C TYR A 153 12.93 -6.39 -7.63
N GLY A 154 13.24 -5.36 -6.84
CA GLY A 154 13.16 -3.96 -7.27
C GLY A 154 11.74 -3.44 -7.40
N GLY A 155 10.77 -4.06 -6.70
CA GLY A 155 9.41 -3.58 -6.64
C GLY A 155 9.14 -2.70 -5.43
N ASP A 156 8.02 -1.99 -5.48
CA ASP A 156 7.48 -1.18 -4.40
C ASP A 156 6.26 -1.85 -3.78
N LEU A 157 6.27 -1.97 -2.44
CA LEU A 157 5.15 -2.52 -1.69
C LEU A 157 4.23 -1.41 -1.18
N ILE A 158 2.94 -1.58 -1.45
CA ILE A 158 1.84 -0.77 -0.91
C ILE A 158 1.01 -1.62 0.05
N LEU A 159 0.71 -1.08 1.22
CA LEU A 159 -0.27 -1.64 2.14
C LEU A 159 -1.56 -0.83 2.07
N ARG A 160 -2.64 -1.45 1.60
CA ARG A 160 -3.98 -0.88 1.77
C ARG A 160 -4.51 -1.30 3.12
N GLU A 161 -4.60 -0.36 4.05
CA GLU A 161 -5.20 -0.60 5.35
C GLU A 161 -6.72 -0.85 5.20
N HIS A 162 -7.26 -1.71 6.05
CA HIS A 162 -8.69 -1.74 6.30
C HIS A 162 -9.08 -0.68 7.36
N SER A 163 -8.89 0.61 7.07
CA SER A 163 -9.09 1.71 8.03
C SER A 163 -10.53 1.75 8.59
N HIS A 164 -11.51 1.24 7.86
CA HIS A 164 -12.88 1.11 8.37
C HIS A 164 -12.95 0.31 9.68
N SER A 165 -12.04 -0.65 9.91
CA SER A 165 -11.96 -1.38 11.19
C SER A 165 -11.55 -0.51 12.36
N ASP A 166 -10.72 0.51 12.14
CA ASP A 166 -10.26 1.40 13.20
C ASP A 166 -11.32 2.43 13.56
N PHE A 167 -12.01 3.00 12.56
CA PHE A 167 -12.86 4.17 12.78
C PHE A 167 -14.35 3.85 12.80
N CYS A 168 -14.79 2.78 12.13
CA CYS A 168 -16.21 2.49 11.91
C CYS A 168 -16.67 1.12 12.40
N VAL A 169 -15.90 0.43 13.26
CA VAL A 169 -16.31 -0.85 13.86
C VAL A 169 -16.35 -0.72 15.38
N GLY A 170 -17.44 -1.17 16.00
CA GLY A 170 -17.62 -1.17 17.45
C GLY A 170 -18.08 0.19 18.02
N GLY A 171 -18.11 0.26 19.35
CA GLY A 171 -18.62 1.44 20.08
C GLY A 171 -17.69 2.64 20.03
N GLU A 172 -16.37 2.43 20.02
CA GLU A 172 -15.37 3.51 20.01
C GLU A 172 -14.50 3.40 18.76
N SER A 173 -14.27 4.55 18.11
CA SER A 173 -13.29 4.71 17.04
C SER A 173 -11.89 4.89 17.62
N GLN A 174 -10.87 4.37 16.94
CA GLN A 174 -9.48 4.67 17.28
C GLN A 174 -9.14 6.14 17.03
N GLU A 175 -8.18 6.65 17.79
CA GLU A 175 -7.64 8.02 17.63
C GLU A 175 -6.52 8.07 16.58
N ARG A 176 -5.96 6.90 16.18
CA ARG A 176 -4.89 6.76 15.19
C ARG A 176 -5.05 5.46 14.41
N SER A 177 -4.53 5.44 13.18
CA SER A 177 -4.39 4.19 12.41
C SER A 177 -3.52 3.18 13.17
N VAL A 178 -4.04 1.97 13.34
CA VAL A 178 -3.33 0.86 13.96
C VAL A 178 -2.14 0.46 13.11
N LEU A 179 -2.29 0.41 11.79
CA LEU A 179 -1.19 0.07 10.87
C LEU A 179 -0.03 1.07 11.02
N CYS A 180 -0.33 2.37 10.96
CA CYS A 180 0.71 3.39 11.04
C CYS A 180 1.43 3.36 12.37
N SER A 181 0.68 3.22 13.47
CA SER A 181 1.25 3.14 14.82
C SER A 181 2.16 1.92 15.02
N LEU A 182 1.91 0.82 14.31
CA LEU A 182 2.70 -0.40 14.43
C LEU A 182 3.95 -0.43 13.56
N LEU A 183 3.97 0.32 12.46
CA LEU A 183 5.02 0.24 11.45
C LEU A 183 5.94 1.46 11.42
N CYS A 184 5.54 2.59 12.03
CA CYS A 184 6.34 3.81 12.03
C CYS A 184 7.69 3.69 12.76
N GLU A 185 7.85 2.70 13.66
CA GLU A 185 9.14 2.43 14.31
C GLU A 185 10.17 1.86 13.32
N ASP A 186 9.72 1.01 12.39
CA ASP A 186 10.57 0.27 11.45
C ASP A 186 10.68 0.94 10.07
N TYR A 187 9.68 1.74 9.68
CA TYR A 187 9.57 2.32 8.34
C TYR A 187 9.36 3.83 8.38
N GLU A 188 9.85 4.51 7.34
CA GLU A 188 9.35 5.83 6.96
C GLU A 188 8.05 5.61 6.18
N LEU A 189 6.92 6.04 6.74
CA LEU A 189 5.62 5.82 6.11
C LEU A 189 5.29 6.92 5.12
N LEU A 190 4.84 6.53 3.92
CA LEU A 190 4.26 7.41 2.91
C LEU A 190 2.74 7.15 2.86
N PRO A 191 1.93 7.83 3.70
CA PRO A 191 0.48 7.66 3.72
C PRO A 191 -0.19 8.46 2.59
N LEU A 192 -1.10 7.81 1.88
CA LEU A 192 -2.06 8.43 0.97
C LEU A 192 -3.47 8.23 1.54
N VAL A 193 -4.18 9.33 1.76
CA VAL A 193 -5.55 9.30 2.29
C VAL A 193 -6.53 9.63 1.19
N THR A 194 -7.56 8.79 1.03
CA THR A 194 -8.64 9.07 0.08
C THR A 194 -10.00 9.07 0.78
N VAL A 195 -10.85 9.99 0.35
CA VAL A 195 -12.19 10.22 0.90
C VAL A 195 -13.21 10.26 -0.22
N ARG A 196 -14.48 10.08 0.13
CA ARG A 196 -15.62 10.21 -0.76
C ARG A 196 -16.67 11.03 -0.04
N ASP A 197 -17.57 11.67 -0.78
CA ASP A 197 -18.74 12.32 -0.20
C ASP A 197 -19.39 11.40 0.85
N PRO A 198 -19.45 11.83 2.14
CA PRO A 198 -20.00 11.02 3.22
C PRO A 198 -21.42 10.53 2.92
N VAL A 199 -22.23 11.30 2.20
CA VAL A 199 -23.60 10.91 1.83
C VAL A 199 -23.58 9.64 0.97
N ASP A 200 -22.74 9.64 -0.05
CA ASP A 200 -22.63 8.54 -1.00
C ASP A 200 -22.02 7.28 -0.37
N ALA A 201 -21.02 7.48 0.49
CA ALA A 201 -20.37 6.39 1.21
C ALA A 201 -21.35 5.77 2.23
N TYR A 202 -22.05 6.58 3.02
CA TYR A 202 -23.03 6.11 4.01
C TYR A 202 -24.19 5.37 3.35
N LEU A 203 -24.79 5.91 2.29
CA LEU A 203 -25.87 5.23 1.56
C LEU A 203 -25.41 3.87 0.99
N SER A 204 -24.13 3.76 0.62
CA SER A 204 -23.56 2.49 0.17
C SER A 204 -23.35 1.50 1.32
N LEU A 205 -22.95 1.96 2.52
CA LEU A 205 -22.91 1.11 3.73
C LEU A 205 -24.30 0.57 4.08
N VAL A 206 -25.32 1.44 4.08
CA VAL A 206 -26.73 1.08 4.31
C VAL A 206 -27.17 0.00 3.33
N ASN A 207 -26.92 0.23 2.03
CA ASN A 207 -27.28 -0.72 0.97
C ASN A 207 -26.62 -2.09 1.14
N ASN A 208 -25.37 -2.12 1.61
CA ASN A 208 -24.62 -3.37 1.81
C ASN A 208 -24.96 -4.07 3.13
N GLY A 209 -25.78 -3.45 3.99
CA GLY A 209 -26.08 -3.97 5.33
C GLY A 209 -24.88 -3.92 6.29
N TRP A 210 -23.89 -3.06 6.03
CA TRP A 210 -22.65 -2.95 6.81
C TRP A 210 -22.84 -2.04 8.02
N LYS A 211 -23.66 -2.48 8.97
CA LYS A 211 -23.97 -1.77 10.22
C LYS A 211 -22.99 -2.17 11.32
N HIS A 212 -21.79 -1.61 11.29
CA HIS A 212 -20.69 -2.04 12.15
C HIS A 212 -20.46 -1.18 13.41
N PHE A 213 -21.21 -0.09 13.57
CA PHE A 213 -21.09 0.84 14.69
C PHE A 213 -22.48 1.24 15.22
N GLU A 214 -22.51 1.74 16.45
CA GLU A 214 -23.73 2.22 17.11
C GLU A 214 -23.49 3.58 17.79
N PRO A 215 -24.46 4.53 17.72
CA PRO A 215 -25.70 4.44 16.95
C PRO A 215 -25.44 4.51 15.44
N PHE A 216 -26.19 3.74 14.64
CA PHE A 216 -25.99 3.69 13.19
C PHE A 216 -26.73 4.84 12.47
N THR A 217 -26.30 6.07 12.71
CA THR A 217 -26.83 7.31 12.09
C THR A 217 -25.80 7.94 11.16
N PHE A 218 -26.25 8.82 10.27
CA PHE A 218 -25.41 9.59 9.37
C PHE A 218 -24.49 10.55 10.11
N ASP A 219 -24.99 11.23 11.15
CA ASP A 219 -24.16 12.15 11.93
C ASP A 219 -23.05 11.39 12.69
N GLU A 220 -23.35 10.23 13.26
CA GLU A 220 -22.34 9.38 13.91
C GLU A 220 -21.31 8.86 12.89
N TYR A 221 -21.75 8.49 11.69
CA TYR A 221 -20.83 8.17 10.60
C TYR A 221 -19.90 9.36 10.30
N CYS A 222 -20.45 10.57 10.17
CA CYS A 222 -19.66 11.77 9.91
C CYS A 222 -18.68 12.10 11.05
N LYS A 223 -19.05 11.89 12.32
CA LYS A 223 -18.11 12.01 13.46
C LYS A 223 -16.92 11.08 13.32
N ARG A 224 -17.16 9.86 12.84
CA ARG A 224 -16.09 8.88 12.59
C ARG A 224 -15.25 9.23 11.37
N VAL A 225 -15.84 9.85 10.35
CA VAL A 225 -15.07 10.44 9.24
C VAL A 225 -14.17 11.56 9.78
N LEU A 226 -14.66 12.48 10.60
CA LEU A 226 -13.84 13.54 11.20
C LEU A 226 -12.66 12.96 11.98
N LYS A 227 -12.89 11.95 12.83
CA LYS A 227 -11.81 11.26 13.54
C LYS A 227 -10.79 10.56 12.62
N PHE A 228 -11.26 10.02 11.49
CA PHE A 228 -10.38 9.50 10.47
C PHE A 228 -9.52 10.62 9.86
N LEU A 229 -10.09 11.78 9.55
CA LEU A 229 -9.31 12.92 9.03
C LEU A 229 -8.30 13.42 10.08
N ASP A 230 -8.72 13.56 11.34
CA ASP A 230 -7.85 13.98 12.44
C ASP A 230 -6.67 13.04 12.66
N ALA A 231 -6.89 11.72 12.51
CA ALA A 231 -5.83 10.71 12.61
C ALA A 231 -4.73 10.84 11.54
N PHE A 232 -5.01 11.56 10.45
CA PHE A 232 -4.10 11.83 9.35
C PHE A 232 -3.88 13.34 9.15
N ASP A 233 -3.97 14.15 10.22
CA ASP A 233 -3.63 15.56 10.16
C ASP A 233 -2.21 15.77 9.59
N GLY A 234 -2.07 16.75 8.70
CA GLY A 234 -0.83 17.02 7.96
C GLY A 234 -0.53 16.07 6.79
N VAL A 235 -1.35 15.05 6.53
CA VAL A 235 -1.25 14.19 5.35
C VAL A 235 -2.13 14.72 4.21
N SER A 236 -1.68 14.56 2.97
CA SER A 236 -2.48 14.93 1.80
C SER A 236 -3.72 14.04 1.66
N ILE A 237 -4.89 14.67 1.56
CA ILE A 237 -6.19 14.01 1.42
C ILE A 237 -6.72 14.26 0.00
N PHE A 238 -7.14 13.19 -0.66
CA PHE A 238 -7.64 13.24 -2.03
C PHE A 238 -9.08 12.76 -2.13
N LYS A 239 -9.88 13.38 -3.00
CA LYS A 239 -11.28 13.01 -3.19
C LYS A 239 -11.41 11.96 -4.27
N TYR A 240 -12.26 10.99 -4.00
CA TYR A 240 -12.73 10.01 -4.97
C TYR A 240 -13.37 10.68 -6.19
N GLU A 241 -14.14 11.75 -5.96
CA GLU A 241 -14.83 12.50 -7.00
C GLU A 241 -13.84 13.12 -8.00
N ASP A 242 -12.72 13.65 -7.51
CA ASP A 242 -11.66 14.21 -8.35
C ASP A 242 -10.98 13.09 -9.15
N PHE A 243 -10.74 11.92 -8.53
CA PHE A 243 -10.10 10.78 -9.20
C PHE A 243 -10.93 10.23 -10.35
N VAL A 244 -12.25 10.13 -10.21
CA VAL A 244 -13.10 9.65 -11.31
C VAL A 244 -13.36 10.70 -12.39
N ALA A 245 -13.14 11.99 -12.09
CA ALA A 245 -13.24 13.06 -13.07
C ALA A 245 -11.97 13.17 -13.91
N GLU A 246 -10.79 13.10 -13.28
CA GLU A 246 -9.48 13.29 -13.91
C GLU A 246 -8.48 12.20 -13.44
N PRO A 247 -8.70 10.92 -13.81
CA PRO A 247 -7.96 9.79 -13.24
C PRO A 247 -6.46 9.87 -13.47
N ILE A 248 -6.02 10.26 -14.67
CA ILE A 248 -4.60 10.41 -15.02
C ILE A 248 -3.93 11.47 -14.13
N VAL A 249 -4.58 12.61 -13.93
CA VAL A 249 -4.05 13.74 -13.16
C VAL A 249 -3.95 13.38 -11.68
N GLU A 250 -5.01 12.83 -11.10
CA GLU A 250 -5.00 12.41 -9.70
C GLU A 250 -4.03 11.25 -9.45
N MET A 251 -3.93 10.31 -10.39
CA MET A 251 -2.99 9.20 -10.28
C MET A 251 -1.54 9.66 -10.27
N GLN A 252 -1.18 10.69 -11.06
CA GLN A 252 0.15 11.31 -10.99
C GLN A 252 0.41 11.88 -9.59
N LYS A 253 -0.55 12.60 -9.00
CA LYS A 253 -0.42 13.13 -7.63
C LYS A 253 -0.25 12.01 -6.61
N TYR A 254 -0.97 10.90 -6.77
CA TYR A 254 -0.82 9.73 -5.90
C TYR A 254 0.58 9.13 -6.01
N CYS A 255 1.11 9.03 -7.22
CA CYS A 255 2.47 8.56 -7.46
C CYS A 255 3.51 9.49 -6.83
N ASP A 256 3.30 10.81 -6.88
CA ASP A 256 4.21 11.78 -6.27
C ASP A 256 4.23 11.65 -4.74
N VAL A 257 3.06 11.56 -4.10
CA VAL A 257 2.94 11.37 -2.64
C VAL A 257 3.54 10.03 -2.19
N LEU A 258 3.30 8.98 -2.98
CA LEU A 258 3.78 7.64 -2.68
C LEU A 258 5.20 7.40 -3.18
N GLU A 259 5.85 8.33 -3.87
CA GLU A 259 7.13 8.11 -4.56
C GLU A 259 7.13 6.84 -5.43
N LEU A 260 6.14 6.72 -6.31
CA LEU A 260 5.96 5.59 -7.22
C LEU A 260 6.24 5.99 -8.68
N PRO A 261 6.60 5.02 -9.55
CA PRO A 261 6.63 5.27 -10.98
C PRO A 261 5.21 5.54 -11.50
N PHE A 262 5.04 6.61 -12.25
CA PHE A 262 3.80 6.90 -12.96
C PHE A 262 3.81 6.30 -14.37
N ASP A 263 2.67 5.74 -14.77
CA ASP A 263 2.43 5.22 -16.11
C ASP A 263 0.94 5.34 -16.45
N GLU A 264 0.59 6.23 -17.37
CA GLU A 264 -0.81 6.51 -17.77
C GLU A 264 -1.58 5.27 -18.26
N ARG A 265 -0.88 4.23 -18.72
CA ARG A 265 -1.47 2.97 -19.19
C ARG A 265 -2.17 2.18 -18.08
N PHE A 266 -2.06 2.61 -16.82
CA PHE A 266 -2.82 2.01 -15.72
C PHE A 266 -4.32 1.99 -16.02
N GLU A 267 -4.84 3.03 -16.69
CA GLU A 267 -6.26 3.17 -17.04
C GLU A 267 -6.74 2.06 -17.97
N ASP A 268 -5.85 1.55 -18.83
CA ASP A 268 -6.17 0.47 -19.78
C ASP A 268 -6.16 -0.92 -19.14
N VAL A 269 -5.42 -1.10 -18.04
CA VAL A 269 -5.08 -2.44 -17.51
C VAL A 269 -5.54 -2.69 -16.07
N PHE A 270 -6.03 -1.68 -15.34
CA PHE A 270 -6.42 -1.83 -13.93
C PHE A 270 -7.49 -2.90 -13.72
N ASN A 271 -8.37 -3.12 -14.69
CA ASN A 271 -9.43 -4.11 -14.62
C ASN A 271 -8.91 -5.56 -14.51
N ALA A 272 -7.68 -5.82 -14.97
CA ALA A 272 -7.03 -7.14 -14.88
C ALA A 272 -6.57 -7.47 -13.46
N PHE A 273 -6.50 -6.48 -12.57
CA PHE A 273 -6.01 -6.64 -11.21
C PHE A 273 -7.14 -6.98 -10.25
N THR A 274 -6.91 -8.00 -9.42
CA THR A 274 -7.84 -8.41 -8.37
C THR A 274 -7.34 -7.94 -7.01
N VAL A 275 -8.22 -7.34 -6.23
CA VAL A 275 -7.94 -6.93 -4.85
C VAL A 275 -9.04 -7.50 -3.93
N THR A 276 -8.71 -7.72 -2.66
CA THR A 276 -9.72 -8.07 -1.64
C THR A 276 -10.69 -6.90 -1.42
N GLY A 277 -11.91 -7.21 -0.99
CA GLY A 277 -12.95 -6.18 -0.82
C GLY A 277 -13.58 -5.69 -2.13
N ASP A 278 -13.40 -6.43 -3.23
CA ASP A 278 -14.02 -6.17 -4.54
C ASP A 278 -15.52 -6.51 -4.54
N SER A 279 -16.27 -5.89 -3.64
CA SER A 279 -17.67 -6.18 -3.34
C SER A 279 -18.66 -5.55 -4.33
N GLY A 280 -18.21 -4.86 -5.38
CA GLY A 280 -19.15 -4.21 -6.31
C GLY A 280 -18.59 -3.33 -7.41
N ARG A 281 -17.32 -3.51 -7.82
CA ARG A 281 -16.76 -2.79 -8.97
C ARG A 281 -16.17 -3.76 -9.99
N GLY A 282 -17.08 -4.36 -10.76
CA GLY A 282 -16.77 -5.22 -11.92
C GLY A 282 -16.88 -4.51 -13.28
N GLY A 283 -16.99 -3.17 -13.30
CA GLY A 283 -16.98 -2.40 -14.54
C GLY A 283 -15.57 -2.23 -15.08
N GLU A 284 -15.44 -2.15 -16.40
CA GLU A 284 -14.16 -1.96 -17.09
C GLU A 284 -13.71 -0.48 -17.09
N ASP A 285 -14.62 0.45 -16.79
CA ASP A 285 -14.38 1.89 -16.90
C ASP A 285 -14.24 2.61 -15.54
N ILE A 286 -13.40 3.65 -15.53
CA ILE A 286 -13.29 4.59 -14.42
C ILE A 286 -14.40 5.63 -14.55
N GLU A 287 -15.50 5.40 -13.85
CA GLU A 287 -16.66 6.30 -13.90
C GLU A 287 -17.15 6.77 -12.53
N SER A 288 -17.72 7.98 -12.52
CA SER A 288 -18.51 8.47 -11.40
C SER A 288 -19.75 7.61 -11.20
N LYS A 289 -20.12 7.36 -9.94
CA LYS A 289 -21.38 6.67 -9.62
C LYS A 289 -22.40 7.70 -9.18
N SER A 290 -23.59 7.65 -9.78
CA SER A 290 -24.71 8.48 -9.34
C SER A 290 -25.05 8.20 -7.87
N ARG A 291 -25.37 9.25 -7.13
CA ARG A 291 -25.90 9.15 -5.76
C ARG A 291 -27.08 8.18 -5.73
N ARG A 292 -27.11 7.30 -4.74
CA ARG A 292 -28.18 6.30 -4.58
C ARG A 292 -29.49 6.98 -4.20
N PRO A 293 -30.65 6.44 -4.60
CA PRO A 293 -31.94 6.90 -4.12
C PRO A 293 -32.01 6.84 -2.59
N HIS A 294 -32.55 7.87 -1.97
CA HIS A 294 -32.70 8.01 -0.52
C HIS A 294 -34.03 8.67 -0.18
N SER A 295 -34.44 8.56 1.08
CA SER A 295 -35.71 9.11 1.57
C SER A 295 -35.58 10.59 1.93
N GLY A 296 -36.69 11.32 1.90
CA GLY A 296 -36.74 12.69 2.42
C GLY A 296 -36.52 12.80 3.94
N GLU A 297 -36.55 11.69 4.67
CA GLU A 297 -36.12 11.64 6.08
C GLU A 297 -34.59 11.71 6.18
N PHE A 298 -33.89 10.99 5.30
CA PHE A 298 -32.43 11.05 5.24
C PHE A 298 -31.94 12.43 4.80
N ASP A 299 -32.65 13.12 3.90
CA ASP A 299 -32.33 14.52 3.55
C ASP A 299 -32.31 15.44 4.78
N LYS A 300 -33.26 15.24 5.71
CA LYS A 300 -33.28 16.00 6.96
C LYS A 300 -32.11 15.65 7.85
N GLU A 301 -31.78 14.36 7.95
CA GLU A 301 -30.63 13.90 8.73
C GLU A 301 -29.31 14.52 8.22
N VAL A 302 -29.15 14.61 6.90
CA VAL A 302 -27.98 15.27 6.27
C VAL A 302 -27.95 16.76 6.60
N LEU A 303 -29.08 17.47 6.49
CA LEU A 303 -29.17 18.90 6.78
C LEU A 303 -28.93 19.23 8.26
N GLU A 304 -29.37 18.36 9.17
CA GLU A 304 -29.25 18.54 10.61
C GLU A 304 -27.86 18.18 11.12
N SER A 305 -27.12 17.30 10.43
CA SER A 305 -25.79 16.85 10.85
C SER A 305 -24.79 18.01 10.95
N GLU A 306 -24.33 18.27 12.17
CA GLU A 306 -23.27 19.24 12.43
C GLU A 306 -21.92 18.72 11.92
N SER A 307 -21.71 17.42 12.07
CA SER A 307 -20.46 16.74 11.69
C SER A 307 -20.29 16.73 10.17
N TYR A 308 -21.37 16.53 9.41
CA TYR A 308 -21.32 16.64 7.95
C TYR A 308 -20.99 18.06 7.49
N ARG A 309 -21.57 19.08 8.11
CA ARG A 309 -21.24 20.49 7.83
C ARG A 309 -19.76 20.78 8.04
N ALA A 310 -19.16 20.26 9.11
CA ALA A 310 -17.73 20.39 9.35
C ALA A 310 -16.89 19.70 8.25
N ILE A 311 -17.29 18.50 7.81
CA ILE A 311 -16.60 17.80 6.71
C ILE A 311 -16.68 18.60 5.42
N VAL A 312 -17.85 19.15 5.10
CA VAL A 312 -18.07 20.00 3.92
C VAL A 312 -17.16 21.22 3.95
N GLU A 313 -16.98 21.84 5.11
CA GLU A 313 -16.06 22.98 5.28
C GLU A 313 -14.58 22.56 5.10
N ILE A 314 -14.16 21.45 5.72
CA ILE A 314 -12.78 20.95 5.66
C ILE A 314 -12.41 20.52 4.25
N LEU A 315 -13.29 19.76 3.59
CA LEU A 315 -13.02 19.14 2.31
C LEU A 315 -13.53 19.97 1.12
N ASN A 316 -14.30 21.04 1.34
CA ASN A 316 -14.92 21.85 0.29
C ASN A 316 -15.79 20.99 -0.65
N TYR A 317 -16.79 20.31 -0.07
CA TYR A 317 -17.83 19.57 -0.79
C TYR A 317 -19.03 20.45 -1.18
#